data_AF-A0A1G0VSR4-F1
#
_entry.id   AF-A0A1G0VSR4-F1
#
_cell.length_a   1.000
_cell.length_b   1.000
_cell.length_c   1.000
_cell.angle_alpha   90.00
_cell.angle_beta   90.00
_cell.angle_gamma   90.00
#
_symmetry.space_group_name_H-M   'P 1'
#
loop_
_entity.id
_entity.type
_entity.pdbx_description
1 polymer ?
#
loop_
_entity_poly.entity_id
_entity_poly.type
_entity_poly.pdbx_seq_one_letter_code
_entity_poly.pdbx_strand_id
1 'polypeptide(L)'
;MNKTVQKLLSQIFLTVILLFLFVLNTAAQFEEGALVKGNKEAVFLISKGKACWIPNENVFNLLGLNWNKVKKVSDKDLAKIPKGWIIVKGRNEPLYIIESGTACKVTNASTLKALGLDNNSIWSVPDEKLAKLPQRPLLVKGSEASVYLIHNSKACWIPDESVLKALGYDIKMVIQIPDKEMIQIPKSQLLLRGSSDKIYRIENSKRRWITGAVLFTRLGYDWNSVLNVSDIQLKNIPEGEHVK
;
A
#
# COMPACT_ATOMS: atom_id res chain seq x y z
N MET A 1 -52.20 -12.55 -18.91
CA MET A 1 -51.55 -11.34 -18.34
C MET A 1 -52.16 -10.11 -19.01
N ASN A 2 -52.73 -9.17 -18.26
CA ASN A 2 -53.41 -7.99 -18.83
C ASN A 2 -52.38 -7.00 -19.42
N LYS A 3 -52.72 -6.30 -20.52
CA LYS A 3 -51.86 -5.34 -21.24
C LYS A 3 -51.20 -4.31 -20.32
N THR A 4 -51.89 -3.89 -19.26
CA THR A 4 -51.36 -2.97 -18.24
C THR A 4 -50.16 -3.55 -17.48
N VAL A 5 -50.19 -4.84 -17.15
CA VAL A 5 -49.10 -5.53 -16.43
C VAL A 5 -47.88 -5.71 -17.34
N GLN A 6 -48.08 -6.04 -18.63
CA GLN A 6 -46.99 -6.10 -19.61
C GLN A 6 -46.31 -4.75 -19.81
N LYS A 7 -47.09 -3.66 -19.87
CA LYS A 7 -46.55 -2.31 -20.03
C LYS A 7 -45.72 -1.88 -18.82
N LEU A 8 -46.19 -2.21 -17.61
CA LEU A 8 -45.48 -1.91 -16.36
C LEU A 8 -44.17 -2.72 -16.25
N LEU A 9 -44.19 -4.02 -16.57
CA LEU A 9 -42.99 -4.87 -16.57
C LEU A 9 -41.97 -4.42 -17.63
N SER A 10 -42.43 -4.03 -18.82
CA SER A 10 -41.57 -3.48 -19.87
C SER A 10 -40.92 -2.15 -19.45
N GLN A 11 -41.68 -1.28 -18.78
CA GLN A 11 -41.18 0.01 -18.31
C GLN A 11 -40.19 -0.13 -17.16
N ILE A 12 -40.40 -1.08 -16.24
CA ILE A 12 -39.44 -1.44 -15.18
C ILE A 12 -38.19 -2.07 -15.79
N PHE A 13 -38.33 -2.96 -16.77
CA PHE A 13 -37.19 -3.56 -17.46
C PHE A 13 -36.37 -2.51 -18.22
N LEU A 14 -37.03 -1.57 -18.91
CA LEU A 14 -36.38 -0.48 -19.62
C LEU A 14 -35.68 0.50 -18.66
N THR A 15 -36.29 0.84 -17.51
CA THR A 15 -35.62 1.70 -16.52
C THR A 15 -34.48 0.98 -15.83
N VAL A 16 -34.58 -0.32 -15.52
CA VAL A 16 -33.47 -1.10 -14.97
C VAL A 16 -32.33 -1.19 -16.00
N ILE A 17 -32.63 -1.43 -17.28
CA ILE A 17 -31.63 -1.43 -18.35
C ILE A 17 -30.99 -0.05 -18.54
N LEU A 18 -31.78 1.03 -18.54
CA LEU A 18 -31.25 2.39 -18.65
C LEU A 18 -30.41 2.76 -17.43
N LEU A 19 -30.81 2.35 -16.23
CA LEU A 19 -30.03 2.51 -15.00
C LEU A 19 -28.73 1.70 -15.07
N PHE A 20 -28.79 0.47 -15.59
CA PHE A 20 -27.63 -0.40 -15.77
C PHE A 20 -26.66 0.14 -16.84
N LEU A 21 -27.18 0.67 -17.95
CA LEU A 21 -26.42 1.38 -18.99
C LEU A 21 -25.84 2.70 -18.48
N PHE A 22 -26.56 3.43 -17.62
CA PHE A 22 -26.07 4.67 -17.00
C PHE A 22 -24.96 4.40 -15.97
N VAL A 23 -25.07 3.30 -15.20
CA VAL A 23 -24.02 2.81 -14.31
C VAL A 23 -22.79 2.36 -15.10
N LEU A 24 -22.97 1.72 -16.28
CA LEU A 24 -21.86 1.40 -17.19
C LEU A 24 -21.20 2.66 -17.77
N ASN A 25 -21.96 3.71 -18.07
CA ASN A 25 -21.46 4.91 -18.74
C ASN A 25 -20.54 5.79 -17.85
N THR A 26 -20.60 5.64 -16.53
CA THR A 26 -19.68 6.35 -15.63
C THR A 26 -18.35 5.63 -15.40
N ALA A 27 -18.28 4.31 -15.65
CA ALA A 27 -17.07 3.50 -15.50
C ALA A 27 -16.17 3.46 -16.75
N ALA A 28 -16.68 3.87 -17.92
CA ALA A 28 -16.05 3.66 -19.22
C ALA A 28 -15.34 4.90 -19.82
N GLN A 29 -15.01 5.92 -19.03
CA GLN A 29 -14.55 7.19 -19.60
C GLN A 29 -13.07 7.21 -20.04
N PHE A 30 -12.23 6.29 -19.55
CA PHE A 30 -10.82 6.22 -19.91
C PHE A 30 -10.38 4.78 -20.15
N GLU A 31 -9.63 4.57 -21.23
CA GLU A 31 -9.08 3.28 -21.61
C GLU A 31 -8.01 2.80 -20.60
N GLU A 32 -7.91 1.48 -20.41
CA GLU A 32 -6.81 0.87 -19.64
C GLU A 32 -5.45 1.32 -20.22
N GLY A 33 -4.54 1.74 -19.35
CA GLY A 33 -3.23 2.25 -19.74
C GLY A 33 -3.21 3.70 -20.22
N ALA A 34 -4.35 4.40 -20.24
CA ALA A 34 -4.38 5.81 -20.59
C ALA A 34 -3.54 6.65 -19.61
N LEU A 35 -2.77 7.60 -20.14
CA LEU A 35 -2.07 8.59 -19.36
C LEU A 35 -2.87 9.89 -19.39
N VAL A 36 -3.27 10.38 -18.23
CA VAL A 36 -4.12 11.58 -18.11
C VAL A 36 -3.52 12.60 -17.16
N LYS A 37 -3.76 13.89 -17.44
CA LYS A 37 -3.48 14.98 -16.52
C LYS A 37 -4.62 15.99 -16.49
N GLY A 38 -4.85 16.58 -15.32
CA GLY A 38 -5.79 17.69 -15.16
C GLY A 38 -5.16 19.04 -15.54
N ASN A 39 -5.59 20.10 -14.87
CA ASN A 39 -4.93 21.40 -14.99
C ASN A 39 -3.61 21.47 -14.21
N LYS A 40 -3.49 20.68 -13.13
CA LYS A 40 -2.23 20.51 -12.39
C LYS A 40 -1.24 19.65 -13.18
N GLU A 41 0.04 19.71 -12.80
CA GLU A 41 1.11 18.95 -13.47
C GLU A 41 1.09 17.46 -13.18
N ALA A 42 0.40 17.02 -12.13
CA ALA A 42 0.30 15.61 -11.75
C ALA A 42 -0.27 14.75 -12.89
N VAL A 43 0.49 13.71 -13.26
CA VAL A 43 0.11 12.72 -14.27
C VAL A 43 -0.38 11.45 -13.59
N PHE A 44 -1.41 10.84 -14.17
CA PHE A 44 -2.00 9.61 -13.69
C PHE A 44 -2.02 8.57 -14.80
N LEU A 45 -1.66 7.33 -14.45
CA LEU A 45 -1.92 6.14 -15.24
C LEU A 45 -3.30 5.60 -14.87
N ILE A 46 -4.17 5.39 -15.86
CA ILE A 46 -5.43 4.69 -15.66
C ILE A 46 -5.16 3.19 -15.68
N SER A 47 -5.45 2.53 -14.56
CA SER A 47 -5.37 1.07 -14.49
C SER A 47 -6.49 0.50 -13.63
N LYS A 48 -7.20 -0.49 -14.17
CA LYS A 48 -8.39 -1.13 -13.60
C LYS A 48 -9.43 -0.14 -13.06
N GLY A 49 -9.68 0.92 -13.82
CA GLY A 49 -10.64 1.98 -13.46
C GLY A 49 -10.18 2.89 -12.32
N LYS A 50 -8.92 2.81 -11.89
CA LYS A 50 -8.31 3.72 -10.91
C LYS A 50 -7.32 4.66 -11.59
N ALA A 51 -7.22 5.88 -11.08
CA ALA A 51 -6.19 6.84 -11.46
C ALA A 51 -4.99 6.69 -10.51
N CYS A 52 -3.94 6.04 -10.99
CA CYS A 52 -2.70 5.79 -10.26
C CYS A 52 -1.72 6.94 -10.49
N TRP A 53 -1.39 7.68 -9.44
CA TRP A 53 -0.53 8.85 -9.54
C TRP A 53 0.91 8.47 -9.88
N ILE A 54 1.49 9.14 -10.90
CA ILE A 54 2.91 9.05 -11.25
C ILE A 54 3.62 10.25 -10.60
N PRO A 55 4.39 10.04 -9.52
CA PRO A 55 4.82 11.13 -8.65
C PRO A 55 5.98 11.96 -9.21
N ASN A 56 6.77 11.40 -10.13
CA ASN A 56 7.89 12.10 -10.76
C ASN A 56 8.32 11.42 -12.07
N GLU A 57 9.24 12.08 -12.78
CA GLU A 57 9.81 11.59 -14.04
C GLU A 57 10.57 10.27 -13.89
N ASN A 58 11.24 10.04 -12.76
CA ASN A 58 11.95 8.77 -12.52
C ASN A 58 11.00 7.57 -12.55
N VAL A 59 9.81 7.71 -11.93
CA VAL A 59 8.77 6.67 -11.97
C VAL A 59 8.16 6.55 -13.37
N PHE A 60 7.95 7.68 -14.06
CA PHE A 60 7.47 7.67 -15.44
C PHE A 60 8.40 6.87 -16.38
N ASN A 61 9.70 7.12 -16.28
CA ASN A 61 10.74 6.45 -17.06
C ASN A 61 10.95 4.99 -16.62
N LEU A 62 10.80 4.70 -15.32
CA LEU A 62 10.82 3.33 -14.78
C LEU A 62 9.75 2.46 -15.44
N LEU A 63 8.53 3.01 -15.58
CA LEU A 63 7.39 2.32 -16.19
C LEU A 63 7.45 2.27 -17.73
N GLY A 64 8.45 2.90 -18.36
CA GLY A 64 8.59 2.93 -19.83
C GLY A 64 7.47 3.70 -20.53
N LEU A 65 6.86 4.66 -19.85
CA LEU A 65 5.76 5.45 -20.37
C LEU A 65 6.24 6.52 -21.35
N ASN A 66 5.33 7.07 -22.16
CA ASN A 66 5.64 8.07 -23.17
C ASN A 66 4.87 9.37 -22.92
N TRP A 67 5.59 10.48 -22.71
CA TRP A 67 5.02 11.79 -22.43
C TRP A 67 4.06 12.28 -23.53
N ASN A 68 4.31 11.91 -24.79
CA ASN A 68 3.44 12.27 -25.91
C ASN A 68 2.07 11.58 -25.89
N LYS A 69 1.90 10.55 -25.03
CA LYS A 69 0.63 9.85 -24.84
C LYS A 69 -0.21 10.45 -23.70
N VAL A 70 0.30 11.45 -22.97
CA VAL A 70 -0.42 12.10 -21.88
C VAL A 70 -1.53 13.00 -22.45
N LYS A 71 -2.78 12.67 -22.12
CA LYS A 71 -3.98 13.40 -22.54
C LYS A 71 -4.41 14.38 -21.44
N LYS A 72 -4.74 15.62 -21.82
CA LYS A 72 -5.34 16.58 -20.89
C LYS A 72 -6.84 16.29 -20.73
N VAL A 73 -7.32 16.25 -19.49
CA VAL A 73 -8.73 16.02 -19.13
C VAL A 73 -9.19 17.11 -18.17
N SER A 74 -10.49 17.24 -17.95
CA SER A 74 -11.00 18.18 -16.95
C SER A 74 -10.71 17.67 -15.53
N ASP A 75 -10.41 18.58 -14.60
CA ASP A 75 -10.22 18.20 -13.19
C ASP A 75 -11.49 17.55 -12.61
N LYS A 76 -12.66 17.98 -13.10
CA LYS A 76 -13.97 17.42 -12.71
C LYS A 76 -14.09 15.95 -13.10
N ASP A 77 -13.64 15.56 -14.29
CA ASP A 77 -13.71 14.16 -14.73
C ASP A 77 -12.64 13.31 -14.05
N LEU A 78 -11.42 13.85 -13.90
CA LEU A 78 -10.34 13.18 -13.18
C LEU A 78 -10.67 12.93 -11.70
N ALA A 79 -11.45 13.81 -11.07
CA ALA A 79 -11.89 13.67 -9.68
C ALA A 79 -12.92 12.54 -9.48
N LYS A 80 -13.65 12.13 -10.53
CA LYS A 80 -14.62 11.03 -10.45
C LYS A 80 -13.94 9.66 -10.43
N ILE A 81 -12.70 9.56 -10.91
CA ILE A 81 -11.98 8.30 -10.98
C ILE A 81 -11.42 7.98 -9.58
N PRO A 82 -11.73 6.80 -9.01
CA PRO A 82 -11.13 6.35 -7.76
C PRO A 82 -9.61 6.38 -7.83
N LYS A 83 -8.95 6.76 -6.73
CA LYS A 83 -7.49 6.76 -6.67
C LYS A 83 -6.95 5.35 -6.52
N GLY A 84 -5.80 5.11 -7.13
CA GLY A 84 -5.07 3.85 -7.04
C GLY A 84 -3.59 4.07 -6.82
N TRP A 85 -2.86 2.97 -6.66
CA TRP A 85 -1.41 2.97 -6.54
C TRP A 85 -0.77 2.32 -7.75
N ILE A 86 0.43 2.77 -8.07
CA ILE A 86 1.31 2.06 -8.99
C ILE A 86 1.91 0.89 -8.21
N ILE A 87 1.76 -0.32 -8.74
CA ILE A 87 2.30 -1.54 -8.15
C ILE A 87 3.33 -2.08 -9.12
N VAL A 88 4.56 -2.28 -8.66
CA VAL A 88 5.66 -2.80 -9.47
C VAL A 88 6.25 -4.06 -8.86
N LYS A 89 6.78 -4.93 -9.71
CA LYS A 89 7.56 -6.10 -9.32
C LYS A 89 8.85 -6.15 -10.15
N GLY A 90 9.97 -6.40 -9.49
CA GLY A 90 11.20 -6.84 -10.16
C GLY A 90 11.13 -8.31 -10.60
N ARG A 91 12.19 -8.86 -11.17
CA ARG A 91 12.25 -10.28 -11.54
C ARG A 91 12.33 -11.19 -10.32
N ASN A 92 12.98 -10.75 -9.24
CA ASN A 92 13.39 -11.61 -8.13
C ASN A 92 12.58 -11.47 -6.83
N GLU A 93 11.44 -10.77 -6.84
CA GLU A 93 10.75 -10.31 -5.62
C GLU A 93 11.64 -9.32 -4.80
N PRO A 94 11.08 -8.34 -4.08
CA PRO A 94 9.70 -8.20 -3.61
C PRO A 94 8.78 -7.35 -4.52
N LEU A 95 7.50 -7.29 -4.14
CA LEU A 95 6.50 -6.38 -4.69
C LEU A 95 6.66 -4.99 -4.04
N TYR A 96 6.36 -3.94 -4.79
CA TYR A 96 6.40 -2.58 -4.27
C TYR A 96 5.18 -1.78 -4.69
N ILE A 97 4.68 -0.97 -3.78
CA ILE A 97 3.81 0.16 -4.11
C ILE A 97 4.71 1.38 -4.29
N ILE A 98 4.52 2.13 -5.36
CA ILE A 98 5.21 3.41 -5.54
C ILE A 98 4.39 4.50 -4.87
N GLU A 99 4.97 5.13 -3.85
CA GLU A 99 4.37 6.25 -3.14
C GLU A 99 5.35 7.41 -3.08
N SER A 100 4.93 8.59 -3.54
CA SER A 100 5.74 9.81 -3.52
C SER A 100 7.18 9.63 -4.06
N GLY A 101 7.33 8.79 -5.10
CA GLY A 101 8.62 8.50 -5.75
C GLY A 101 9.47 7.42 -5.09
N THR A 102 8.99 6.81 -4.01
CA THR A 102 9.68 5.78 -3.23
C THR A 102 9.02 4.42 -3.45
N ALA A 103 9.82 3.37 -3.62
CA ALA A 103 9.34 2.01 -3.68
C ALA A 103 9.11 1.46 -2.26
N CYS A 104 7.84 1.38 -1.86
CA CYS A 104 7.42 0.87 -0.56
C CYS A 104 7.25 -0.64 -0.65
N LYS A 105 8.11 -1.40 0.03
CA LYS A 105 8.12 -2.86 0.00
C LYS A 105 6.81 -3.41 0.53
N VAL A 106 6.16 -4.24 -0.28
CA VAL A 106 5.00 -5.05 0.06
C VAL A 106 5.47 -6.50 0.06
N THR A 107 5.29 -7.19 1.17
CA THR A 107 5.97 -8.47 1.39
C THR A 107 5.38 -9.64 0.62
N ASN A 108 4.11 -9.58 0.19
CA ASN A 108 3.51 -10.58 -0.71
C ASN A 108 2.09 -10.18 -1.18
N ALA A 109 1.50 -11.03 -2.02
CA ALA A 109 0.16 -10.90 -2.57
C ALA A 109 -0.97 -10.82 -1.52
N SER A 110 -0.81 -11.42 -0.34
CA SER A 110 -1.83 -11.33 0.73
C SER A 110 -1.96 -9.91 1.25
N THR A 111 -0.84 -9.18 1.34
CA THR A 111 -0.87 -7.75 1.70
C THR A 111 -1.55 -6.93 0.61
N LEU A 112 -1.24 -7.18 -0.67
CA LEU A 112 -1.93 -6.51 -1.79
C LEU A 112 -3.44 -6.74 -1.72
N LYS A 113 -3.87 -7.99 -1.52
CA LYS A 113 -5.29 -8.34 -1.37
C LYS A 113 -5.94 -7.61 -0.19
N ALA A 114 -5.26 -7.55 0.97
CA ALA A 114 -5.75 -6.85 2.15
C ALA A 114 -5.89 -5.33 1.91
N LEU A 115 -5.00 -4.74 1.10
CA LEU A 115 -5.07 -3.35 0.65
C LEU A 115 -6.06 -3.13 -0.52
N GLY A 116 -6.85 -4.15 -0.90
CA GLY A 116 -7.80 -4.05 -2.01
C GLY A 116 -7.14 -3.83 -3.37
N LEU A 117 -5.91 -4.34 -3.54
CA LEU A 117 -5.11 -4.23 -4.75
C LEU A 117 -5.18 -5.51 -5.60
N ASP A 118 -5.26 -5.30 -6.90
CA ASP A 118 -5.39 -6.36 -7.89
C ASP A 118 -4.01 -6.76 -8.43
N ASN A 119 -3.69 -8.05 -8.33
CA ASN A 119 -2.45 -8.63 -8.87
C ASN A 119 -2.34 -8.46 -10.40
N ASN A 120 -3.46 -8.29 -11.10
CA ASN A 120 -3.47 -8.03 -12.55
C ASN A 120 -3.09 -6.60 -12.92
N SER A 121 -2.82 -5.73 -11.93
CA SER A 121 -2.34 -4.36 -12.11
C SER A 121 -0.85 -4.22 -11.80
N ILE A 122 -0.13 -5.33 -11.64
CA ILE A 122 1.30 -5.33 -11.31
C ILE A 122 2.12 -5.10 -12.58
N TRP A 123 2.96 -4.07 -12.54
CA TRP A 123 3.91 -3.76 -13.61
C TRP A 123 5.22 -4.47 -13.37
N SER A 124 5.67 -5.24 -14.36
CA SER A 124 7.03 -5.80 -14.36
C SER A 124 8.02 -4.71 -14.77
N VAL A 125 9.04 -4.47 -13.95
CA VAL A 125 10.09 -3.48 -14.22
C VAL A 125 11.47 -4.13 -14.06
N PRO A 126 12.49 -3.70 -14.83
CA PRO A 126 13.85 -4.21 -14.65
C PRO A 126 14.39 -3.94 -13.24
N ASP A 127 15.01 -4.94 -12.61
CA ASP A 127 15.55 -4.83 -11.24
C ASP A 127 16.55 -3.67 -11.13
N GLU A 128 17.37 -3.47 -12.14
CA GLU A 128 18.36 -2.38 -12.22
C GLU A 128 17.73 -0.98 -12.19
N LYS A 129 16.50 -0.83 -12.70
CA LYS A 129 15.78 0.45 -12.66
C LYS A 129 15.06 0.61 -11.34
N LEU A 130 14.47 -0.48 -10.82
CA LEU A 130 13.79 -0.48 -9.52
C LEU A 130 14.76 -0.21 -8.35
N ALA A 131 15.99 -0.73 -8.44
CA ALA A 131 17.04 -0.51 -7.44
C ALA A 131 17.50 0.96 -7.35
N LYS A 132 17.23 1.79 -8.37
CA LYS A 132 17.53 3.23 -8.35
C LYS A 132 16.52 4.05 -7.57
N LEU A 133 15.33 3.51 -7.30
CA LEU A 133 14.36 4.19 -6.45
C LEU A 133 14.76 4.00 -4.97
N PRO A 134 14.62 5.04 -4.13
CA PRO A 134 14.67 4.86 -2.69
C PRO A 134 13.67 3.77 -2.27
N GLN A 135 14.10 2.90 -1.36
CA GLN A 135 13.28 1.81 -0.85
C GLN A 135 13.05 1.96 0.65
N ARG A 136 11.83 1.65 1.08
CA ARG A 136 11.44 1.66 2.50
C ARG A 136 10.33 0.64 2.76
N PRO A 137 10.09 0.23 4.01
CA PRO A 137 8.87 -0.50 4.33
C PRO A 137 7.63 0.36 4.09
N LEU A 138 6.52 -0.31 3.79
CA LEU A 138 5.22 0.33 3.77
C LEU A 138 4.80 0.70 5.21
N LEU A 139 4.57 2.00 5.43
CA LEU A 139 4.12 2.55 6.71
C LEU A 139 2.68 3.01 6.53
N VAL A 140 1.77 2.52 7.36
CA VAL A 140 0.33 2.80 7.23
C VAL A 140 -0.32 3.19 8.55
N LYS A 141 -1.45 3.86 8.45
CA LYS A 141 -2.40 4.05 9.55
C LYS A 141 -3.84 4.00 9.03
N GLY A 142 -4.77 3.61 9.92
CA GLY A 142 -6.20 3.80 9.67
C GLY A 142 -6.67 5.19 10.10
N SER A 143 -7.95 5.29 10.44
CA SER A 143 -8.51 6.47 11.12
C SER A 143 -8.02 6.58 12.57
N GLU A 144 -7.72 5.45 13.20
CA GLU A 144 -6.97 5.43 14.47
C GLU A 144 -5.54 5.94 14.25
N ALA A 145 -5.04 6.77 15.16
CA ALA A 145 -3.72 7.41 15.03
C ALA A 145 -2.52 6.44 15.15
N SER A 146 -2.77 5.15 15.41
CA SER A 146 -1.74 4.12 15.51
C SER A 146 -1.03 3.89 14.17
N VAL A 147 0.30 3.97 14.19
CA VAL A 147 1.14 3.75 13.02
C VAL A 147 1.62 2.29 13.00
N TYR A 148 1.63 1.71 11.81
CA TYR A 148 2.08 0.34 11.60
C TYR A 148 3.10 0.26 10.47
N LEU A 149 4.12 -0.58 10.67
CA LEU A 149 5.04 -1.03 9.64
C LEU A 149 4.50 -2.34 9.07
N ILE A 150 4.33 -2.43 7.76
CA ILE A 150 3.91 -3.67 7.11
C ILE A 150 5.13 -4.55 6.83
N HIS A 151 5.17 -5.71 7.48
CA HIS A 151 6.24 -6.70 7.32
C HIS A 151 5.66 -8.11 7.36
N ASN A 152 6.05 -8.93 6.37
CA ASN A 152 5.59 -10.29 6.17
C ASN A 152 4.07 -10.47 6.40
N SER A 153 3.29 -9.60 5.75
CA SER A 153 1.82 -9.55 5.79
C SER A 153 1.18 -9.28 7.14
N LYS A 154 1.96 -8.72 8.06
CA LYS A 154 1.44 -8.24 9.33
C LYS A 154 1.65 -6.74 9.46
N ALA A 155 0.71 -6.09 10.12
CA ALA A 155 0.83 -4.72 10.56
C ALA A 155 1.53 -4.72 11.93
N CYS A 156 2.85 -4.48 11.93
CA CYS A 156 3.66 -4.37 13.13
C CYS A 156 3.48 -2.99 13.76
N TRP A 157 2.89 -2.94 14.96
CA TRP A 157 2.59 -1.67 15.63
C TRP A 157 3.86 -0.91 16.02
N ILE A 158 3.95 0.35 15.61
CA ILE A 158 4.99 1.28 16.07
C ILE A 158 4.39 2.05 17.25
N PRO A 159 4.93 1.88 18.49
CA PRO A 159 4.27 2.40 19.69
C PRO A 159 4.07 3.92 19.72
N ASP A 160 4.99 4.66 19.11
CA ASP A 160 4.99 6.12 19.10
C ASP A 160 5.94 6.68 18.03
N GLU A 161 5.93 8.01 17.88
CA GLU A 161 6.76 8.72 16.90
C GLU A 161 8.26 8.68 17.24
N SER A 162 8.65 8.48 18.49
CA SER A 162 10.07 8.36 18.86
C SER A 162 10.67 7.07 18.30
N VAL A 163 9.90 5.97 18.35
CA VAL A 163 10.29 4.70 17.71
C VAL A 163 10.34 4.86 16.19
N LEU A 164 9.36 5.55 15.58
CA LEU A 164 9.35 5.82 14.14
C LEU A 164 10.63 6.57 13.70
N LYS A 165 10.99 7.62 14.43
CA LYS A 165 12.21 8.41 14.19
C LYS A 165 13.48 7.63 14.46
N ALA A 166 13.51 6.80 15.51
CA ALA A 166 14.66 5.93 15.80
C ALA A 166 14.93 4.93 14.67
N LEU A 167 13.87 4.47 13.99
CA LEU A 167 13.94 3.67 12.78
C LEU A 167 14.30 4.47 11.51
N GLY A 168 14.44 5.80 11.61
CA GLY A 168 14.83 6.68 10.51
C GLY A 168 13.67 7.11 9.61
N TYR A 169 12.42 6.99 10.08
CA TYR A 169 11.24 7.36 9.30
C TYR A 169 10.57 8.64 9.85
N ASP A 170 9.97 9.40 8.95
CA ASP A 170 9.18 10.60 9.28
C ASP A 170 7.68 10.29 9.23
N ILE A 171 6.89 10.93 10.08
CA ILE A 171 5.43 10.74 10.12
C ILE A 171 4.75 11.06 8.79
N LYS A 172 5.33 11.95 7.98
CA LYS A 172 4.84 12.29 6.62
C LYS A 172 4.97 11.12 5.64
N MET A 173 5.76 10.09 5.96
CA MET A 173 5.89 8.87 5.14
C MET A 173 4.77 7.86 5.40
N VAL A 174 3.96 8.07 6.44
CA VAL A 174 2.86 7.18 6.82
C VAL A 174 1.65 7.44 5.94
N ILE A 175 1.19 6.39 5.26
CA ILE A 175 0.06 6.44 4.35
C ILE A 175 -1.22 6.14 5.12
N GLN A 176 -2.23 7.02 5.02
CA GLN A 176 -3.54 6.71 5.54
C GLN A 176 -4.27 5.78 4.58
N ILE A 177 -4.72 4.63 5.08
CA ILE A 177 -5.55 3.66 4.34
C ILE A 177 -6.95 3.59 4.97
N PRO A 178 -8.00 3.27 4.20
CA PRO A 178 -9.33 3.00 4.74
C PRO A 178 -9.33 1.94 5.85
N ASP A 179 -10.14 2.13 6.90
CA ASP A 179 -10.23 1.18 8.02
C ASP A 179 -10.65 -0.22 7.57
N LYS A 180 -11.49 -0.29 6.53
CA LYS A 180 -11.91 -1.55 5.91
C LYS A 180 -10.74 -2.38 5.36
N GLU A 181 -9.64 -1.74 4.95
CA GLU A 181 -8.42 -2.39 4.46
C GLU A 181 -7.49 -2.67 5.65
N MET A 182 -7.36 -1.69 6.57
CA MET A 182 -6.55 -1.84 7.79
C MET A 182 -6.97 -3.06 8.62
N ILE A 183 -8.27 -3.31 8.79
CA ILE A 183 -8.78 -4.45 9.57
C ILE A 183 -8.49 -5.82 8.93
N GLN A 184 -8.20 -5.86 7.62
CA GLN A 184 -7.88 -7.10 6.92
C GLN A 184 -6.42 -7.53 7.13
N ILE A 185 -5.57 -6.64 7.64
CA ILE A 185 -4.15 -6.93 7.86
C ILE A 185 -3.96 -7.42 9.30
N PRO A 186 -3.51 -8.68 9.52
CA PRO A 186 -3.25 -9.18 10.85
C PRO A 186 -2.27 -8.31 11.63
N LYS A 187 -2.60 -7.96 12.87
CA LYS A 187 -1.73 -7.15 13.73
C LYS A 187 -0.61 -8.00 14.32
N SER A 188 0.56 -7.39 14.53
CA SER A 188 1.69 -8.02 15.21
C SER A 188 2.46 -7.02 16.06
N GLN A 189 3.25 -7.54 16.99
CA GLN A 189 4.24 -6.75 17.72
C GLN A 189 5.39 -6.35 16.79
N LEU A 190 6.01 -5.20 17.04
CA LEU A 190 7.24 -4.83 16.37
C LEU A 190 8.40 -5.60 17.01
N LEU A 191 8.94 -6.55 16.26
CA LEU A 191 10.06 -7.41 16.66
C LEU A 191 11.28 -7.03 15.83
N LEU A 192 12.34 -6.56 16.48
CA LEU A 192 13.54 -6.05 15.81
C LEU A 192 14.76 -6.92 16.13
N ARG A 193 15.65 -7.06 15.14
CA ARG A 193 16.96 -7.68 15.29
C ARG A 193 18.02 -6.82 14.60
N GLY A 194 19.15 -6.62 15.27
CA GLY A 194 20.35 -5.97 14.73
C GLY A 194 21.27 -6.98 14.03
N SER A 195 22.59 -6.78 14.15
CA SER A 195 23.59 -7.75 13.68
C SER A 195 23.73 -8.98 14.58
N SER A 196 23.41 -8.86 15.87
CA SER A 196 23.42 -9.97 16.83
C SER A 196 22.16 -10.85 16.75
N ASP A 197 22.20 -12.05 17.33
CA ASP A 197 21.04 -12.95 17.38
C ASP A 197 19.90 -12.50 18.31
N LYS A 198 20.13 -11.47 19.13
CA LYS A 198 19.14 -10.95 20.07
C LYS A 198 17.93 -10.36 19.34
N ILE A 199 16.74 -10.84 19.69
CA ILE A 199 15.48 -10.28 19.23
C ILE A 199 14.88 -9.42 20.31
N TYR A 200 14.44 -8.23 19.93
CA TYR A 200 13.84 -7.25 20.81
C TYR A 200 12.37 -7.09 20.47
N ARG A 201 11.49 -7.14 21.48
CA ARG A 201 10.14 -6.59 21.37
C ARG A 201 10.20 -5.09 21.64
N ILE A 202 9.54 -4.29 20.81
CA ILE A 202 9.40 -2.87 21.05
C ILE A 202 8.09 -2.61 21.79
N GLU A 203 8.18 -2.05 22.99
CA GLU A 203 7.05 -1.83 23.88
C GLU A 203 7.35 -0.64 24.79
N ASN A 204 6.38 0.27 24.94
CA ASN A 204 6.52 1.50 25.74
C ASN A 204 7.78 2.29 25.36
N SER A 205 7.98 2.50 24.05
CA SER A 205 9.13 3.23 23.48
C SER A 205 10.50 2.60 23.76
N LYS A 206 10.57 1.36 24.25
CA LYS A 206 11.81 0.68 24.62
C LYS A 206 12.01 -0.61 23.83
N ARG A 207 13.27 -0.94 23.53
CA ARG A 207 13.65 -2.27 23.05
C ARG A 207 13.88 -3.20 24.24
N ARG A 208 13.14 -4.29 24.29
CA ARG A 208 13.21 -5.28 25.37
C ARG A 208 13.69 -6.60 24.80
N TRP A 209 14.87 -7.05 25.23
CA TRP A 209 15.42 -8.31 24.75
C TRP A 209 14.55 -9.47 25.22
N ILE A 210 14.16 -10.35 24.30
CA ILE A 210 13.51 -11.63 24.59
C ILE A 210 14.60 -12.66 24.86
N THR A 211 14.73 -13.12 26.10
CA THR A 211 15.89 -13.91 26.56
C THR A 211 15.83 -15.40 26.16
N GLY A 212 15.78 -15.66 24.85
CA GLY A 212 15.95 -16.99 24.28
C GLY A 212 14.84 -17.42 23.32
N ALA A 213 15.17 -18.37 22.45
CA ALA A 213 14.27 -18.90 21.44
C ALA A 213 13.04 -19.62 22.04
N VAL A 214 13.21 -20.31 23.17
CA VAL A 214 12.10 -21.00 23.86
C VAL A 214 11.05 -20.00 24.33
N LEU A 215 11.49 -18.87 24.92
CA LEU A 215 10.58 -17.81 25.35
C LEU A 215 9.89 -17.15 24.15
N PHE A 216 10.64 -16.89 23.07
CA PHE A 216 10.08 -16.35 21.83
C PHE A 216 8.92 -17.21 21.29
N THR A 217 9.11 -18.52 21.22
CA THR A 217 8.07 -19.47 20.80
C THR A 217 6.91 -19.54 21.80
N ARG A 218 7.19 -19.53 23.11
CA ARG A 218 6.15 -19.53 24.16
C ARG A 218 5.27 -18.28 24.10
N LEU A 219 5.84 -17.13 23.73
CA LEU A 219 5.11 -15.88 23.51
C LEU A 219 4.28 -15.89 22.20
N GLY A 220 4.34 -16.97 21.42
CA GLY A 220 3.61 -17.11 20.17
C GLY A 220 4.15 -16.23 19.03
N TYR A 221 5.39 -15.77 19.14
CA TYR A 221 6.00 -14.96 18.10
C TYR A 221 6.47 -15.80 16.92
N ASP A 222 6.38 -15.20 15.74
CA ASP A 222 6.74 -15.81 14.47
C ASP A 222 8.12 -15.28 14.05
N TRP A 223 9.05 -16.18 13.77
CA TRP A 223 10.42 -15.83 13.34
C TRP A 223 10.43 -15.05 12.04
N ASN A 224 9.44 -15.29 11.16
CA ASN A 224 9.30 -14.51 9.94
C ASN A 224 8.83 -13.08 10.23
N SER A 225 8.25 -12.79 11.40
CA SER A 225 7.85 -11.43 11.77
C SER A 225 8.99 -10.58 12.33
N VAL A 226 10.20 -11.14 12.47
CA VAL A 226 11.37 -10.37 12.92
C VAL A 226 11.85 -9.49 11.77
N LEU A 227 11.95 -8.19 12.04
CA LEU A 227 12.49 -7.19 11.13
C LEU A 227 13.97 -6.97 11.45
N ASN A 228 14.82 -7.19 10.45
CA ASN A 228 16.23 -6.84 10.54
C ASN A 228 16.40 -5.32 10.34
N VAL A 229 17.09 -4.69 11.28
CA VAL A 229 17.42 -3.26 11.27
C VAL A 229 18.91 -3.07 11.51
N SER A 230 19.45 -1.90 11.20
CA SER A 230 20.83 -1.59 11.57
C SER A 230 20.99 -1.52 13.10
N ASP A 231 22.19 -1.79 13.58
CA ASP A 231 22.51 -1.63 15.01
C ASP A 231 22.33 -0.17 15.47
N ILE A 232 22.52 0.79 14.56
CA ILE A 232 22.28 2.21 14.82
C ILE A 232 20.79 2.45 15.10
N GLN A 233 19.89 2.00 14.23
CA GLN A 233 18.45 2.12 14.43
C GLN A 233 18.01 1.46 15.75
N LEU A 234 18.55 0.27 16.04
CA LEU A 234 18.23 -0.45 17.26
C LEU A 234 18.75 0.31 18.50
N LYS A 235 19.98 0.84 18.47
CA LYS A 235 20.58 1.61 19.58
C LYS A 235 19.85 2.93 19.86
N ASN A 236 19.24 3.54 18.82
CA ASN A 236 18.42 4.74 18.98
C ASN A 236 17.14 4.51 19.80
N ILE A 237 16.72 3.24 19.98
CA ILE A 237 15.62 2.88 20.87
C ILE A 237 16.20 2.54 22.25
N PRO A 238 15.78 3.24 23.33
CA PRO A 238 16.26 2.97 24.68
C PRO A 238 16.05 1.50 25.10
N GLU A 239 17.03 0.93 25.79
CA GLU A 239 16.90 -0.42 26.35
C GLU A 239 15.97 -0.41 27.57
N GLY A 240 15.08 -1.39 27.63
CA GLY A 240 14.21 -1.64 28.78
C GLY A 240 14.49 -3.00 29.40
N GLU A 241 13.80 -3.29 30.51
CA GLU A 241 13.87 -4.60 31.16
C GLU A 241 13.62 -5.73 30.17
N HIS A 242 14.46 -6.75 30.27
CA HIS A 242 14.39 -7.94 29.43
C HIS A 242 13.07 -8.69 29.68
N VAL A 243 12.52 -9.27 28.63
CA VAL A 243 11.38 -10.19 28.73
C VAL A 243 11.94 -11.56 29.12
N LYS A 244 11.47 -12.11 30.23
CA LYS A 244 11.92 -13.38 30.82
C LYS A 244 10.75 -14.34 31.00
#